data_AF-A0A0L0LIU3-F1
#
_entry.id   AF-A0A0L0LIU3-F1
#
_cell.length_a   1.000
_cell.length_b   1.000
_cell.length_c   1.000
_cell.angle_alpha   90.00
_cell.angle_beta   90.00
_cell.angle_gamma   90.00
#
_symmetry.space_group_name_H-M   'P 1'
#
loop_
_entity.id
_entity.type
_entity.pdbx_description
1 polymer ?
#
loop_
_entity_poly.entity_id
_entity_poly.type
_entity_poly.pdbx_seq_one_letter_code
_entity_poly.pdbx_strand_id
1 'polypeptide(L)' 'MEKSLISKEKFLAYESVRQSGRTNMFDTIAVEELALDEEGVQLNREEILEIMGNYAHYRDTHIGIDTE' A
#
# COMPACT_ATOMS: atom_id res chain seq x y z
N MET A 1 8.42 -6.28 -18.97
CA MET A 1 7.87 -5.53 -17.83
C MET A 1 8.17 -6.35 -16.59
N GLU A 2 9.15 -5.93 -15.80
CA GLU A 2 9.50 -6.59 -14.55
C GLU A 2 8.30 -6.57 -13.60
N LYS A 3 8.03 -7.71 -12.98
CA LYS A 3 7.01 -7.85 -11.94
C LYS A 3 7.46 -7.01 -10.75
N SER A 4 6.82 -5.89 -10.50
CA SER A 4 6.92 -5.27 -9.18
C SER A 4 6.08 -6.10 -8.22
N LEU A 5 6.76 -7.04 -7.56
CA LEU A 5 6.18 -7.84 -6.50
C LEU A 5 6.23 -6.98 -5.24
N ILE A 6 5.23 -6.10 -5.06
CA ILE A 6 5.07 -5.32 -3.83
C ILE A 6 5.21 -6.28 -2.64
N SER A 7 6.06 -5.92 -1.68
CA SER A 7 6.25 -6.75 -0.50
C SER A 7 5.02 -6.64 0.41
N LYS A 8 4.80 -7.67 1.24
CA LYS A 8 3.73 -7.64 2.24
C LYS A 8 3.85 -6.42 3.16
N GLU A 9 5.07 -6.08 3.58
CA GLU A 9 5.35 -4.91 4.41
C GLU A 9 4.92 -3.59 3.74
N LYS A 10 5.29 -3.39 2.47
CA LYS A 10 4.89 -2.20 1.71
C LYS A 10 3.38 -2.12 1.52
N PHE A 11 2.73 -3.25 1.22
CA PHE A 11 1.29 -3.29 1.11
C PHE A 11 0.59 -2.98 2.43
N LEU A 12 1.07 -3.53 3.55
CA LEU A 12 0.52 -3.26 4.88
C LEU A 12 0.71 -1.80 5.28
N ALA A 13 1.85 -1.18 4.96
CA ALA A 13 2.05 0.25 5.21
C ALA A 13 1.07 1.11 4.41
N TYR A 14 0.88 0.81 3.12
CA TYR A 14 -0.14 1.45 2.30
C TYR A 14 -1.55 1.26 2.89
N GLU A 15 -1.88 0.04 3.32
CA GLU A 15 -3.20 -0.28 3.88
C GLU A 15 -3.45 0.42 5.21
N SER A 16 -2.42 0.55 6.06
CA SER A 16 -2.48 1.31 7.32
C SER A 16 -2.85 2.77 7.04
N VAL A 17 -2.15 3.42 6.11
CA VAL A 17 -2.46 4.79 5.67
C VAL A 17 -3.89 4.88 5.12
N ARG A 18 -4.32 3.91 4.28
CA ARG A 18 -5.67 3.86 3.72
C ARG A 18 -6.75 3.77 4.80
N GLN A 19 -6.54 2.93 5.81
CA GLN A 19 -7.50 2.73 6.90
C GLN A 19 -7.52 3.91 7.88
N SER A 20 -6.41 4.65 8.01
CA SER A 20 -6.33 5.83 8.89
C SER A 20 -7.27 6.97 8.48
N GLY A 21 -7.58 7.10 7.18
CA GLY A 21 -8.38 8.19 6.63
C GLY A 21 -7.73 9.59 6.71
N ARG A 22 -6.43 9.67 7.00
CA ARG A 22 -5.69 10.94 7.18
C ARG A 22 -5.40 11.69 5.89
N THR A 23 -5.32 10.98 4.76
CA THR A 23 -5.06 11.56 3.45
C THR A 23 -5.93 10.91 2.37
N ASN A 24 -5.97 11.55 1.20
CA ASN A 24 -6.51 10.95 0.00
C ASN A 24 -5.43 10.04 -0.63
N MET A 25 -5.78 8.80 -1.00
CA MET A 25 -4.80 7.87 -1.58
C MET A 25 -4.27 8.30 -2.95
N PHE A 26 -4.90 9.26 -3.64
CA PHE A 26 -4.38 9.88 -4.85
C PHE A 26 -3.30 10.95 -4.57
N ASP A 27 -3.21 11.44 -3.33
CA ASP A 27 -2.11 12.29 -2.89
C ASP A 27 -0.91 11.41 -2.50
N THR A 28 -0.17 10.97 -3.52
CA THR A 28 0.92 10.02 -3.33
C THR A 28 2.02 10.56 -2.42
N ILE A 29 2.24 11.88 -2.39
CA ILE A 29 3.25 12.49 -1.52
C ILE A 29 2.86 12.30 -0.06
N ALA A 30 1.61 12.63 0.28
CA ALA A 30 1.12 12.43 1.64
C ALA A 30 1.10 10.95 2.05
N VAL A 31 0.81 10.03 1.11
CA VAL A 31 0.87 8.59 1.37
C VAL A 31 2.31 8.12 1.65
N GLU A 32 3.30 8.61 0.90
CA GLU A 32 4.72 8.32 1.13
C GLU A 32 5.17 8.80 2.52
N GLU A 33 4.83 10.04 2.88
CA GLU A 33 5.18 10.64 4.17
C GLU A 33 4.54 9.86 5.34
N LEU A 34 3.24 9.55 5.26
CA LEU A 34 2.54 8.84 6.33
C LEU A 34 3.02 7.39 6.48
N ALA A 35 3.29 6.69 5.38
CA ALA A 35 3.80 5.32 5.44
C ALA A 35 5.19 5.27 6.08
N LEU A 36 6.03 6.27 5.81
CA LEU A 36 7.35 6.39 6.42
C LEU A 36 7.25 6.78 7.90
N ASP A 37 6.39 7.74 8.25
CA ASP A 37 6.26 8.27 9.60
C ASP A 37 5.59 7.28 10.58
N GLU A 38 4.55 6.57 10.14
CA GLU A 38 3.76 5.68 11.00
C GLU A 38 4.33 4.27 11.06
N GLU A 39 4.79 3.74 9.92
CA GLU A 39 5.18 2.33 9.78
C GLU A 39 6.69 2.17 9.57
N GLY A 40 7.43 3.26 9.34
CA GLY A 40 8.86 3.20 9.03
C GLY A 40 9.17 2.66 7.63
N VAL A 41 8.17 2.60 6.75
CA VAL A 41 8.29 1.96 5.43
C VAL A 41 8.30 3.01 4.33
N GLN A 42 9.40 3.05 3.58
CA GLN A 42 9.49 3.92 2.42
C GLN A 42 8.73 3.31 1.22
N LEU A 43 7.62 3.96 0.87
CA LEU A 43 6.93 3.79 -0.40
C LEU A 43 7.44 4.83 -1.42
N ASN A 44 7.30 4.52 -2.70
CA ASN A 44 7.42 5.50 -3.76
C ASN A 44 6.13 5.56 -4.58
N ARG A 45 6.00 6.63 -5.38
CA ARG A 45 4.86 6.88 -6.24
C ARG A 45 4.49 5.72 -7.16
N GLU A 46 5.46 5.03 -7.75
CA GLU A 46 5.20 3.91 -8.66
C GLU A 46 4.56 2.74 -7.91
N GLU A 47 5.10 2.41 -6.73
CA GLU A 47 4.58 1.37 -5.84
C GLU A 47 3.17 1.70 -5.35
N ILE A 48 2.92 2.95 -4.97
CA ILE A 48 1.59 3.41 -4.55
C ILE A 48 0.59 3.26 -5.69
N LEU A 49 0.93 3.72 -6.89
CA LEU A 49 0.06 3.61 -8.06
C LEU A 49 -0.17 2.16 -8.48
N GLU A 50 0.84 1.30 -8.34
CA GLU A 50 0.73 -0.12 -8.60
C GLU A 50 -0.20 -0.83 -7.60
N ILE A 51 -0.04 -0.54 -6.29
CA ILE A 51 -0.95 -1.04 -5.26
C ILE A 51 -2.37 -0.55 -5.54
N MET A 52 -2.55 0.73 -5.87
CA MET A 52 -3.88 1.28 -6.20
C MET A 52 -4.50 0.57 -7.42
N GLY A 53 -3.73 0.33 -8.47
CA GLY A 53 -4.20 -0.33 -9.69
C GLY A 53 -4.50 -1.81 -9.51
N ASN A 54 -3.84 -2.48 -8.57
CA ASN A 54 -3.96 -3.93 -8.32
C ASN A 54 -4.37 -4.25 -6.89
N TYR A 55 -5.11 -3.36 -6.23
CA TYR A 55 -5.36 -3.43 -4.78
C TYR A 55 -5.95 -4.78 -4.34
N ALA A 56 -6.98 -5.26 -5.04
CA ALA A 56 -7.61 -6.54 -4.73
C ALA A 56 -6.62 -7.70 -4.80
N HIS A 57 -5.74 -7.72 -5.79
CA HIS A 57 -4.71 -8.75 -5.93
C HIS A 57 -3.74 -8.74 -4.75
N TYR A 58 -3.22 -7.59 -4.35
CA TYR A 58 -2.29 -7.49 -3.22
C TYR A 58 -2.97 -7.75 -1.88
N ARG A 59 -4.22 -7.30 -1.69
CA ARG A 59 -5.03 -7.64 -0.51
C ARG A 59 -5.16 -9.16 -0.36
N ASP A 60 -5.58 -9.84 -1.43
CA ASP A 60 -5.80 -11.29 -1.39
C ASP A 60 -4.47 -12.04 -1.21
N THR A 61 -3.37 -11.52 -1.78
CA THR A 61 -2.03 -12.11 -1.66
C THR A 61 -1.40 -11.92 -0.28
N HIS A 62 -1.63 -10.78 0.38
CA HIS A 62 -0.90 -10.41 1.60
C HIS A 62 -1.72 -10.50 2.89
N ILE A 63 -3.03 -10.25 2.82
CA ILE A 63 -3.95 -10.31 3.96
C ILE A 63 -4.71 -11.64 3.95
N GLY A 64 -5.02 -12.19 2.76
CA GLY A 64 -5.85 -13.38 2.64
C GLY A 64 -7.32 -13.05 2.95
N ILE A 65 -8.24 -13.67 2.20
CA ILE A 65 -9.64 -13.71 2.61
C ILE A 65 -9.76 -14.98 3.44
N ASP A 66 -9.90 -14.85 4.76
CA ASP A 66 -10.42 -15.94 5.59
C ASP A 66 -11.86 -16.18 5.12
N THR A 67 -12.02 -17.07 4.13
CA THR A 67 -13.32 -17.65 3.82
C THR A 67 -13.59 -18.73 4.85
N GLU A 68 -14.20 -18.34 5.97
CA GLU A 68 -14.95 -19.26 6.84
C GLU A 68 -16.22 -19.78 6.13
#